data_AF-A0A7S1IJL8-F1
#
_entry.id   AF-A0A7S1IJL8-F1
#
_cell.length_a   1.000
_cell.length_b   1.000
_cell.length_c   1.000
_cell.angle_alpha   90.00
_cell.angle_beta   90.00
_cell.angle_gamma   90.00
#
_symmetry.space_group_name_H-M   'P 1'
#
loop_
_entity.id
_entity.type
_entity.pdbx_description
1 polymer ?
#
loop_
_entity_poly.entity_id
_entity_poly.type
_entity_poly.pdbx_seq_one_letter_code
_entity_poly.pdbx_strand_id
1 'polypeptide(L)'
;MALKLPKMEWFGSTEPYLEIHKPLEKGSLDSVVVHRTECIPNTQDPEWEAFFVPVMQLTGGDQLQPFLLKVYHQSSFLWTKSTLIGFVEVNVRMLVQRVSDVYQLLHPKYQGKPVDQDPEVVGRLRISCTRKTRPSFLHFMQSGFPLRLVVAVDFSAANGDPSSSGSLHFLENDKPNHYQVALKNVCDVLVNYDSDRMIPFYGFGGRLAYSSMVSQFFPLNGTPSSPDVPGTLGILETYAKAMDSGATPGSTPAITP
;
A
#
# COMPACT_ATOMS: atom_id res chain seq x y z
N MET A 1 -7.56 23.69 -11.74
CA MET A 1 -6.96 24.58 -12.76
C MET A 1 -6.25 25.75 -12.09
N ALA A 2 -5.22 26.31 -12.70
CA ALA A 2 -4.68 27.62 -12.32
C ALA A 2 -5.17 28.70 -13.28
N LEU A 3 -5.07 29.96 -12.85
CA LEU A 3 -5.52 31.13 -13.58
C LEU A 3 -4.51 32.27 -13.47
N LYS A 4 -4.26 32.97 -14.58
CA LYS A 4 -3.40 34.16 -14.66
C LYS A 4 -1.99 33.94 -14.11
N LEU A 5 -1.37 32.79 -14.42
CA LEU A 5 0.04 32.57 -14.10
C LEU A 5 0.94 33.54 -14.88
N PRO A 6 2.11 33.96 -14.37
CA PRO A 6 3.06 34.77 -15.12
C PRO A 6 3.64 33.99 -16.31
N LYS A 7 4.14 34.74 -17.28
CA LYS A 7 5.00 34.25 -18.36
C LYS A 7 6.40 34.02 -17.81
N MET A 8 6.94 32.82 -17.95
CA MET A 8 8.20 32.45 -17.32
C MET A 8 9.40 32.46 -18.29
N GLU A 9 9.16 32.30 -19.60
CA GLU A 9 10.19 32.39 -20.63
C GLU A 9 10.11 33.70 -21.44
N TRP A 10 11.23 34.09 -22.07
CA TRP A 10 11.40 35.37 -22.79
C TRP A 10 10.44 35.56 -23.98
N PHE A 11 9.87 34.47 -24.52
CA PHE A 11 8.84 34.50 -25.56
C PHE A 11 7.41 34.27 -25.04
N GLY A 12 7.24 34.14 -23.73
CA GLY A 12 5.95 34.15 -23.08
C GLY A 12 5.27 32.79 -22.89
N SER A 13 5.98 31.70 -23.07
CA SER A 13 5.55 30.35 -22.70
C SER A 13 5.63 30.16 -21.19
N THR A 14 4.64 29.43 -20.67
CA THR A 14 4.66 28.83 -19.34
C THR A 14 4.24 27.38 -19.52
N GLU A 15 5.06 26.49 -19.01
CA GLU A 15 4.84 25.03 -18.97
C GLU A 15 4.43 24.60 -17.54
N PRO A 16 3.20 24.87 -17.09
CA PRO A 16 2.83 24.66 -15.69
C PRO A 16 2.49 23.20 -15.33
N TYR A 17 2.95 22.80 -14.14
CA TYR A 17 2.46 21.63 -13.42
C TYR A 17 2.26 21.94 -11.93
N LEU A 18 1.43 21.16 -11.26
CA LEU A 18 1.13 21.28 -9.83
C LEU A 18 1.79 20.15 -9.04
N GLU A 19 2.39 20.49 -7.91
CA GLU A 19 2.84 19.53 -6.89
C GLU A 19 2.10 19.75 -5.58
N ILE A 20 1.80 18.64 -4.90
CA ILE A 20 1.32 18.63 -3.53
C ILE A 20 2.47 18.22 -2.62
N HIS A 21 2.77 19.06 -1.64
CA HIS A 21 3.85 18.87 -0.69
C HIS A 21 3.32 18.66 0.72
N LYS A 22 3.58 17.49 1.29
CA LYS A 22 3.32 17.18 2.69
C LYS A 22 4.54 17.59 3.53
N PRO A 23 4.40 18.47 4.54
CA PRO A 23 5.48 18.77 5.48
C PRO A 23 5.93 17.50 6.22
N LEU A 24 7.23 17.30 6.36
CA LEU A 24 7.79 16.20 7.16
C LEU A 24 7.46 16.36 8.65
N GLU A 25 7.54 17.60 9.12
CA GLU A 25 7.17 17.99 10.48
C GLU A 25 6.26 19.22 10.44
N LYS A 26 5.47 19.41 11.49
CA LYS A 26 4.54 20.55 11.58
C LYS A 26 5.33 21.86 11.58
N GLY A 27 5.10 22.68 10.57
CA GLY A 27 5.80 23.97 10.40
C GLY A 27 7.19 23.87 9.77
N SER A 28 7.65 22.68 9.39
CA SER A 28 8.92 22.53 8.65
C SER A 28 8.77 22.95 7.19
N LEU A 29 9.82 23.56 6.65
CA LEU A 29 9.98 23.81 5.21
C LEU A 29 10.27 22.53 4.42
N ASP A 30 10.82 21.53 5.09
CA ASP A 30 11.10 20.23 4.49
C ASP A 30 9.79 19.49 4.28
N SER A 31 9.61 19.04 3.03
CA SER A 31 8.38 18.41 2.59
C SER A 31 8.67 17.35 1.55
N VAL A 32 7.77 16.36 1.48
CA VAL A 32 7.79 15.31 0.47
C VAL A 32 6.69 15.56 -0.55
N VAL A 33 7.00 15.31 -1.82
CA VAL A 33 6.01 15.38 -2.89
C VAL A 33 5.12 14.15 -2.79
N VAL A 34 3.81 14.35 -2.60
CA VAL A 34 2.82 13.27 -2.49
C VAL A 34 2.06 13.07 -3.79
N HIS A 35 2.00 14.10 -4.64
CA HIS A 35 1.38 14.02 -5.95
C HIS A 35 1.96 15.11 -6.87
N ARG A 36 2.05 14.79 -8.16
CA ARG A 36 2.42 15.70 -9.24
C ARG A 36 1.47 15.47 -10.42
N THR A 37 0.92 16.55 -10.97
CA THR A 37 0.10 16.51 -12.19
C THR A 37 0.97 16.42 -13.45
N GLU A 38 0.34 16.19 -14.58
CA GLU A 38 0.95 16.45 -15.88
C GLU A 38 1.37 17.92 -16.04
N CYS A 39 2.35 18.14 -16.91
CA CYS A 39 2.75 19.46 -17.37
C CYS A 39 1.93 19.82 -18.61
N ILE A 40 1.26 20.98 -18.56
CA ILE A 40 0.46 21.47 -19.69
C ILE A 40 1.27 22.53 -20.41
N PRO A 41 1.56 22.37 -21.70
CA PRO A 41 2.44 23.29 -22.40
C PRO A 41 1.77 24.62 -22.74
N ASN A 42 2.58 25.67 -22.80
CA ASN A 42 2.25 27.00 -23.31
C ASN A 42 0.90 27.57 -22.83
N THR A 43 0.70 27.62 -21.52
CA THR A 43 -0.54 28.17 -20.93
C THR A 43 -0.31 28.91 -19.62
N GLN A 44 -1.07 29.99 -19.43
CA GLN A 44 -1.15 30.72 -18.16
C GLN A 44 -2.39 30.32 -17.33
N ASP A 45 -3.25 29.48 -17.89
CA ASP A 45 -4.51 29.03 -17.30
C ASP A 45 -4.67 27.49 -17.45
N PRO A 46 -3.74 26.68 -16.90
CA PRO A 46 -3.76 25.22 -17.07
C PRO A 46 -4.95 24.58 -16.36
N GLU A 47 -5.61 23.64 -17.04
CA GLU A 47 -6.62 22.75 -16.46
C GLU A 47 -6.08 21.32 -16.41
N TRP A 48 -5.62 20.91 -15.22
CA TRP A 48 -5.10 19.57 -15.00
C TRP A 48 -6.19 18.51 -14.87
N GLU A 49 -5.86 17.29 -15.25
CA GLU A 49 -6.68 16.10 -15.10
C GLU A 49 -7.09 15.84 -13.64
N ALA A 50 -8.28 15.26 -13.46
CA ALA A 50 -8.76 14.92 -12.12
C ALA A 50 -7.99 13.73 -11.54
N PHE A 51 -7.59 13.85 -10.27
CA PHE A 51 -6.83 12.81 -9.58
C PHE A 51 -7.38 12.50 -8.18
N PHE A 52 -6.94 11.38 -7.62
CA PHE A 52 -7.27 10.96 -6.26
C PHE A 52 -6.02 10.91 -5.40
N VAL A 53 -6.06 11.56 -4.24
CA VAL A 53 -5.02 11.40 -3.21
C VAL A 53 -5.65 10.92 -1.90
N PRO A 54 -5.23 9.77 -1.36
CA PRO A 54 -5.63 9.34 -0.03
C PRO A 54 -5.27 10.38 1.03
N VAL A 55 -6.22 10.71 1.92
CA VAL A 55 -5.96 11.68 3.00
C VAL A 55 -4.83 11.22 3.93
N MET A 56 -4.66 9.91 4.10
CA MET A 56 -3.54 9.33 4.84
C MET A 56 -2.18 9.71 4.23
N GLN A 57 -2.08 9.72 2.90
CA GLN A 57 -0.86 10.14 2.20
C GLN A 57 -0.65 11.66 2.27
N LEU A 58 -1.72 12.45 2.21
CA LEU A 58 -1.65 13.92 2.30
C LEU A 58 -1.21 14.42 3.69
N THR A 59 -1.83 13.91 4.75
CA THR A 59 -1.70 14.50 6.10
C THR A 59 -1.67 13.47 7.23
N GLY A 60 -1.48 12.18 6.94
CA GLY A 60 -1.55 11.13 7.97
C GLY A 60 -2.94 10.98 8.60
N GLY A 61 -3.97 11.54 7.97
CA GLY A 61 -5.34 11.55 8.49
C GLY A 61 -5.77 12.84 9.18
N ASP A 62 -4.83 13.71 9.59
CA ASP A 62 -5.15 14.99 10.22
C ASP A 62 -5.74 15.97 9.19
N GLN A 63 -7.01 16.34 9.37
CA GLN A 63 -7.71 17.22 8.43
C GLN A 63 -7.31 18.70 8.58
N LEU A 64 -6.69 19.06 9.70
CA LEU A 64 -6.28 20.42 10.04
C LEU A 64 -4.80 20.67 9.75
N GLN A 65 -3.99 19.61 9.61
CA GLN A 65 -2.59 19.74 9.23
C GLN A 65 -2.48 20.42 7.85
N PRO A 66 -1.76 21.55 7.77
CA PRO A 66 -1.56 22.25 6.50
C PRO A 66 -0.60 21.49 5.59
N PHE A 67 -0.79 21.67 4.29
CA PHE A 67 0.10 21.21 3.23
C PHE A 67 0.14 22.25 2.11
N LEU A 68 1.18 22.17 1.26
CA LEU A 68 1.40 23.16 0.22
C LEU A 68 0.99 22.63 -1.14
N LEU A 69 0.25 23.46 -1.87
CA LEU A 69 0.02 23.31 -3.31
C LEU A 69 0.98 24.27 -4.02
N LYS A 70 1.89 23.73 -4.83
CA LYS A 70 2.94 24.50 -5.50
C LYS A 70 2.81 24.36 -7.00
N VAL A 71 2.74 25.48 -7.71
CA VAL A 71 2.71 25.50 -9.17
C VAL A 71 4.11 25.82 -9.67
N TYR A 72 4.62 24.96 -10.53
CA TYR A 72 5.96 25.06 -11.12
C TYR A 72 5.87 25.30 -12.61
N HIS A 73 6.89 25.94 -13.17
CA HIS A 73 7.19 25.98 -14.58
C HIS A 73 8.27 24.95 -14.89
N GLN A 74 7.95 24.00 -15.77
CA GLN A 74 8.92 23.07 -16.31
C GLN A 74 9.77 23.79 -17.36
N SER A 75 11.09 23.79 -17.16
CA SER A 75 11.97 24.40 -18.14
C SER A 75 11.99 23.56 -19.43
N SER A 76 12.03 24.24 -20.57
CA SER A 76 12.20 23.62 -21.89
C SER A 76 13.52 22.87 -22.05
N PHE A 77 14.51 23.13 -21.18
CA PHE A 77 15.78 22.40 -21.14
C PHE A 77 15.74 21.27 -20.11
N LEU A 78 16.03 20.04 -20.53
CA LEU A 78 15.85 18.83 -19.72
C LEU A 78 16.71 18.77 -18.43
N TRP A 79 17.77 19.55 -18.35
CA TRP A 79 18.73 19.58 -17.22
C TRP A 79 18.51 20.75 -16.26
N THR A 80 17.64 21.71 -16.60
CA THR A 80 17.34 22.84 -15.73
C THR A 80 16.23 22.48 -14.77
N LYS A 81 16.46 22.78 -13.49
CA LYS A 81 15.46 22.59 -12.45
C LYS A 81 14.23 23.44 -12.75
N SER A 82 13.06 22.85 -12.57
CA SER A 82 11.79 23.58 -12.64
C SER A 82 11.79 24.77 -11.69
N THR A 83 11.19 25.88 -12.14
CA THR A 83 11.11 27.11 -11.36
C THR A 83 9.76 27.17 -10.65
N LEU A 84 9.76 27.42 -9.35
CA LEU A 84 8.51 27.61 -8.61
C LEU A 84 7.86 28.92 -9.07
N ILE A 85 6.63 28.85 -9.56
CA ILE A 85 5.84 30.03 -9.94
C ILE A 85 5.24 30.65 -8.69
N GLY A 86 4.55 29.84 -7.88
CA GLY A 86 3.88 30.28 -6.67
C GLY A 86 3.28 29.13 -5.87
N PHE A 87 2.80 29.43 -4.68
CA PHE A 87 2.28 28.41 -3.78
C PHE A 87 1.07 28.90 -2.98
N VAL A 88 0.31 27.96 -2.44
CA VAL A 88 -0.71 28.23 -1.42
C VAL A 88 -0.66 27.16 -0.35
N GLU A 89 -0.83 27.57 0.90
CA GLU A 89 -1.05 26.66 2.03
C GLU A 89 -2.55 26.42 2.23
N VAL A 90 -2.93 25.16 2.33
CA VAL A 90 -4.32 24.72 2.58
C VAL A 90 -4.32 23.52 3.52
N ASN A 91 -5.49 23.13 4.00
CA ASN A 91 -5.68 21.84 4.68
C ASN A 91 -6.92 21.12 4.11
N VAL A 92 -7.07 19.83 4.43
CA VAL A 92 -8.14 19.01 3.86
C VAL A 92 -9.52 19.56 4.23
N ARG A 93 -9.68 20.06 5.46
CA ARG A 93 -10.93 20.68 5.91
C ARG A 93 -11.33 21.87 5.04
N MET A 94 -10.39 22.77 4.72
CA MET A 94 -10.65 23.93 3.86
C MET A 94 -11.13 23.52 2.47
N LEU A 95 -10.50 22.51 1.88
CA LEU A 95 -10.85 22.02 0.54
C LEU A 95 -12.22 21.32 0.52
N VAL A 96 -12.49 20.46 1.51
CA VAL A 96 -13.74 19.68 1.57
C VAL A 96 -14.93 20.55 1.98
N GLN A 97 -14.75 21.50 2.88
CA GLN A 97 -15.80 22.44 3.32
C GLN A 97 -16.02 23.59 2.33
N ARG A 98 -15.23 23.67 1.25
CA ARG A 98 -15.29 24.73 0.24
C ARG A 98 -15.26 26.13 0.87
N VAL A 99 -14.30 26.34 1.78
CA VAL A 99 -14.08 27.66 2.40
C VAL A 99 -13.81 28.73 1.32
N SER A 100 -13.17 28.34 0.22
CA SER A 100 -13.08 29.11 -1.00
C SER A 100 -12.99 28.17 -2.20
N ASP A 101 -13.54 28.58 -3.34
CA ASP A 101 -13.32 27.87 -4.62
C ASP A 101 -12.02 28.33 -5.31
N VAL A 102 -11.50 29.50 -4.93
CA VAL A 102 -10.36 30.15 -5.56
C VAL A 102 -9.35 30.60 -4.50
N TYR A 103 -8.11 30.17 -4.67
CA TYR A 103 -7.00 30.44 -3.78
C TYR A 103 -5.97 31.31 -4.49
N GLN A 104 -5.40 32.29 -3.80
CA GLN A 104 -4.32 33.11 -4.35
C GLN A 104 -2.99 32.36 -4.24
N LEU A 105 -2.22 32.35 -5.33
CA LEU A 105 -0.85 31.83 -5.32
C LEU A 105 0.08 32.94 -4.88
N LEU A 106 0.78 32.73 -3.77
CA LEU A 106 1.77 33.66 -3.24
C LEU A 106 3.09 33.51 -3.99
N HIS A 107 3.78 34.63 -4.19
CA HIS A 107 5.12 34.64 -4.77
C HIS A 107 6.10 33.80 -3.91
N PRO A 108 7.02 33.02 -4.51
CA PRO A 108 7.98 32.15 -3.81
C PRO A 108 8.77 32.83 -2.68
N LYS A 109 8.99 34.15 -2.80
CA LYS A 109 9.71 34.96 -1.80
C LYS A 109 9.12 34.90 -0.40
N TYR A 110 7.82 34.61 -0.26
CA TYR A 110 7.12 34.50 1.02
C TYR A 110 7.16 33.11 1.64
N GLN A 111 7.76 32.11 0.99
CA GLN A 111 7.77 30.76 1.53
C GLN A 111 8.55 30.69 2.85
N GLY A 112 7.89 30.24 3.92
CA GLY A 112 8.48 30.16 5.26
C GLY A 112 8.76 31.50 5.94
N LYS A 113 8.20 32.59 5.41
CA LYS A 113 8.38 33.94 5.95
C LYS A 113 7.03 34.55 6.34
N PRO A 114 7.02 35.49 7.30
CA PRO A 114 5.85 36.32 7.55
C PRO A 114 5.42 37.01 6.26
N VAL A 115 4.11 37.16 6.09
CA VAL A 115 3.52 37.83 4.94
C VAL A 115 3.23 39.28 5.32
N ASP A 116 3.65 40.22 4.48
CA ASP A 116 3.37 41.65 4.64
C ASP A 116 1.86 41.94 4.58
N GLN A 117 1.45 43.14 5.00
CA GLN A 117 0.11 43.64 4.68
C GLN A 117 0.07 43.87 3.16
N ASP A 118 -0.55 42.94 2.43
CA ASP A 118 -0.66 42.82 0.96
C ASP A 118 0.48 42.02 0.27
N PRO A 119 0.43 40.66 0.31
CA PRO A 119 1.39 39.83 -0.41
C PRO A 119 1.30 39.97 -1.93
N GLU A 120 2.45 39.88 -2.59
CA GLU A 120 2.49 39.67 -4.05
C GLU A 120 1.83 38.34 -4.45
N VAL A 121 0.78 38.44 -5.26
CA VAL A 121 0.02 37.32 -5.83
C VAL A 121 0.42 37.12 -7.29
N VAL A 122 0.89 35.90 -7.60
CA VAL A 122 1.41 35.50 -8.92
C VAL A 122 0.41 34.67 -9.74
N GLY A 123 -0.83 34.55 -9.27
CA GLY A 123 -1.86 33.78 -9.95
C GLY A 123 -2.90 33.28 -8.98
N ARG A 124 -3.81 32.44 -9.48
CA ARG A 124 -4.87 31.85 -8.65
C ARG A 124 -5.03 30.37 -8.97
N LEU A 125 -5.40 29.59 -7.97
CA LEU A 125 -5.70 28.17 -8.09
C LEU A 125 -7.20 27.98 -7.84
N ARG A 126 -7.94 27.52 -8.85
CA ARG A 126 -9.34 27.13 -8.69
C ARG A 126 -9.40 25.63 -8.46
N ILE A 127 -9.89 25.23 -7.29
CA ILE A 127 -9.90 23.85 -6.83
C ILE A 127 -11.33 23.36 -6.71
N SER A 128 -11.70 22.36 -7.51
CA SER A 128 -12.92 21.59 -7.32
C SER A 128 -12.54 20.25 -6.69
N CYS A 129 -12.92 20.05 -5.42
CA CYS A 129 -12.60 18.85 -4.67
C CYS A 129 -13.87 18.26 -4.04
N THR A 130 -13.94 16.93 -4.00
CA THR A 130 -14.99 16.20 -3.29
C THR A 130 -14.35 15.06 -2.52
N ARG A 131 -14.73 14.90 -1.24
CA ARG A 131 -14.33 13.75 -0.45
C ARG A 131 -15.11 12.52 -0.92
N LYS A 132 -14.39 11.48 -1.37
CA LYS A 132 -14.99 10.16 -1.61
C LYS A 132 -14.63 9.22 -0.46
N THR A 133 -15.64 8.70 0.22
CA THR A 133 -15.47 7.61 1.18
C THR A 133 -15.39 6.31 0.42
N ARG A 134 -14.37 5.49 0.69
CA ARG A 134 -14.29 4.11 0.20
C ARG A 134 -14.48 3.18 1.39
N PRO A 135 -15.24 2.09 1.25
CA PRO A 135 -15.29 1.02 2.24
C PRO A 135 -13.88 0.59 2.63
N SER A 136 -13.60 0.59 3.94
CA SER A 136 -12.35 0.03 4.46
C SER A 136 -12.46 -1.49 4.55
N PHE A 137 -11.32 -2.17 4.72
CA PHE A 137 -11.31 -3.60 5.07
C PHE A 137 -12.24 -3.92 6.24
N LEU A 138 -12.17 -3.12 7.32
CA LEU A 138 -13.05 -3.27 8.49
C LEU A 138 -14.53 -3.10 8.15
N HIS A 139 -14.89 -2.21 7.22
CA HIS A 139 -16.28 -2.05 6.78
C HIS A 139 -16.80 -3.33 6.13
N PHE A 140 -16.00 -4.01 5.31
CA PHE A 140 -16.37 -5.31 4.74
C PHE A 140 -16.55 -6.37 5.83
N MET A 141 -15.60 -6.47 6.76
CA MET A 141 -15.70 -7.43 7.88
C MET A 141 -16.95 -7.18 8.75
N GLN A 142 -17.25 -5.92 9.09
CA GLN A 142 -18.43 -5.54 9.86
C GLN A 142 -19.75 -5.77 9.09
N SER A 143 -19.69 -5.74 7.76
CA SER A 143 -20.84 -6.02 6.89
C SER A 143 -21.08 -7.53 6.68
N GLY A 144 -20.32 -8.38 7.37
CA GLY A 144 -20.48 -9.84 7.31
C GLY A 144 -19.83 -10.49 6.09
N PHE A 145 -18.87 -9.84 5.43
CA PHE A 145 -18.10 -10.50 4.39
C PHE A 145 -17.20 -11.59 5.01
N PRO A 146 -17.34 -12.86 4.60
CA PRO A 146 -16.51 -13.93 5.14
C PRO A 146 -15.09 -13.83 4.59
N LEU A 147 -14.11 -13.94 5.48
CA LEU A 147 -12.72 -14.19 5.11
C LEU A 147 -12.47 -15.68 5.29
N ARG A 148 -12.00 -16.36 4.25
CA ARG A 148 -11.63 -17.78 4.34
C ARG A 148 -10.13 -17.93 4.35
N LEU A 149 -9.59 -18.59 5.37
CA LEU A 149 -8.18 -18.92 5.45
C LEU A 149 -7.92 -20.28 4.77
N VAL A 150 -6.91 -20.34 3.91
CA VAL A 150 -6.40 -21.59 3.30
C VAL A 150 -4.90 -21.63 3.52
N VAL A 151 -4.38 -22.79 3.90
CA VAL A 151 -2.96 -22.96 4.21
C VAL A 151 -2.37 -24.06 3.33
N ALA A 152 -1.17 -23.82 2.80
CA ALA A 152 -0.40 -24.80 2.06
C ALA A 152 1.08 -24.76 2.48
N VAL A 153 1.70 -25.93 2.64
CA VAL A 153 3.12 -26.07 3.02
C VAL A 153 3.91 -26.71 1.88
N ASP A 154 5.09 -26.17 1.59
CA ASP A 154 6.02 -26.76 0.64
C ASP A 154 6.75 -27.95 1.30
N PHE A 155 6.76 -29.10 0.63
CA PHE A 155 7.50 -30.31 1.01
C PHE A 155 8.59 -30.66 -0.02
N SER A 156 9.03 -29.70 -0.83
CA SER A 156 10.04 -29.95 -1.88
C SER A 156 11.40 -30.35 -1.31
N ALA A 157 12.17 -31.10 -2.10
CA ALA A 157 13.51 -31.59 -1.74
C ALA A 157 14.51 -30.50 -1.32
N ALA A 158 14.30 -29.26 -1.72
CA ALA A 158 15.12 -28.12 -1.30
C ALA A 158 15.08 -27.87 0.22
N ASN A 159 14.03 -28.33 0.91
CA ASN A 159 13.90 -28.21 2.36
C ASN A 159 14.76 -29.24 3.13
N GLY A 160 15.35 -30.22 2.45
CA GLY A 160 16.13 -31.30 3.06
C GLY A 160 15.27 -32.38 3.72
N ASP A 161 15.88 -33.52 4.01
CA ASP A 161 15.23 -34.67 4.67
C ASP A 161 14.71 -34.27 6.07
N PRO A 162 13.40 -34.34 6.37
CA PRO A 162 12.83 -33.95 7.67
C PRO A 162 13.45 -34.65 8.89
N SER A 163 14.09 -35.81 8.71
CA SER A 163 14.82 -36.53 9.78
C SER A 163 16.20 -35.93 10.10
N SER A 164 16.73 -35.08 9.21
CA SER A 164 18.01 -34.41 9.38
C SER A 164 17.85 -33.10 10.13
N SER A 165 18.73 -32.85 11.11
CA SER A 165 18.76 -31.60 11.88
C SER A 165 19.03 -30.35 11.04
N GLY A 166 19.49 -30.51 9.79
CA GLY A 166 19.68 -29.42 8.83
C GLY A 166 18.45 -29.10 7.99
N SER A 167 17.36 -29.87 8.09
CA SER A 167 16.14 -29.65 7.31
C SER A 167 15.33 -28.48 7.86
N LEU A 168 14.68 -27.74 6.96
CA LEU A 168 13.73 -26.70 7.32
C LEU A 168 12.44 -27.28 7.95
N HIS A 169 12.19 -28.57 7.74
CA HIS A 169 11.07 -29.30 8.35
C HIS A 169 11.42 -30.03 9.64
N PHE A 170 12.70 -30.02 10.05
CA PHE A 170 13.14 -30.76 11.23
C PHE A 170 12.29 -30.40 12.45
N LEU A 171 11.75 -31.42 13.12
CA LEU A 171 10.99 -31.25 14.35
C LEU A 171 11.92 -31.44 15.54
N GLU A 172 12.16 -30.36 16.27
CA GLU A 172 12.91 -30.36 17.53
C GLU A 172 11.92 -30.16 18.70
N ASN A 173 12.10 -30.90 19.81
CA ASN A 173 11.13 -30.94 20.91
C ASN A 173 10.84 -29.56 21.52
N ASP A 174 11.87 -28.72 21.69
CA ASP A 174 11.78 -27.45 22.41
C ASP A 174 11.91 -26.22 21.51
N LYS A 175 12.08 -26.43 20.19
CA LYS A 175 12.32 -25.34 19.25
C LYS A 175 11.52 -25.55 17.96
N PRO A 176 10.50 -24.70 17.70
CA PRO A 176 9.76 -24.80 16.45
C PRO A 176 10.64 -24.40 15.27
N ASN A 177 10.51 -25.13 14.16
CA ASN A 177 11.13 -24.74 12.90
C ASN A 177 10.41 -23.52 12.27
N HIS A 178 10.98 -23.01 11.18
CA HIS A 178 10.46 -21.82 10.50
C HIS A 178 9.02 -22.00 10.00
N TYR A 179 8.64 -23.21 9.55
CA TYR A 179 7.26 -23.48 9.15
C TYR A 179 6.30 -23.43 10.35
N GLN A 180 6.62 -24.08 11.46
CA GLN A 180 5.79 -24.02 12.69
C GLN A 180 5.62 -22.59 13.20
N VAL A 181 6.69 -21.79 13.20
CA VAL A 181 6.64 -20.38 13.59
C VAL A 181 5.73 -19.57 12.65
N ALA A 182 5.86 -19.76 11.34
CA ALA A 182 5.04 -19.05 10.35
C ALA A 182 3.56 -19.46 10.45
N LEU A 183 3.28 -20.76 10.48
CA LEU A 183 1.94 -21.31 10.63
C LEU A 183 1.26 -20.75 11.88
N LYS A 184 1.96 -20.78 13.03
CA LYS A 184 1.43 -20.25 14.28
C LYS A 184 1.13 -18.75 14.19
N ASN A 185 2.12 -17.94 13.80
CA ASN A 185 1.99 -16.49 13.82
C ASN A 185 0.92 -15.96 12.85
N VAL A 186 0.78 -16.59 11.67
CA VAL A 186 -0.22 -16.20 10.67
C VAL A 186 -1.61 -16.70 11.08
N CYS A 187 -1.73 -17.98 11.45
CA CYS A 187 -3.04 -18.56 11.77
C CYS A 187 -3.63 -17.99 13.06
N ASP A 188 -2.83 -17.71 14.09
CA ASP A 188 -3.31 -17.11 15.34
C ASP A 188 -4.02 -15.77 15.13
N VAL A 189 -3.63 -15.02 14.10
CA VAL A 189 -4.28 -13.76 13.73
C VAL A 189 -5.48 -14.01 12.84
N LEU A 190 -5.27 -14.72 11.72
CA LEU A 190 -6.25 -14.79 10.64
C LEU A 190 -7.45 -15.71 10.95
N VAL A 191 -7.27 -16.74 11.80
CA VAL A 191 -8.36 -17.66 12.18
C VAL A 191 -9.52 -16.94 12.86
N ASN A 192 -9.27 -15.80 13.52
CA ASN A 192 -10.31 -15.03 14.19
C ASN A 192 -11.25 -14.31 13.22
N TYR A 193 -10.85 -14.18 11.95
CA TYR A 193 -11.66 -13.58 10.88
C TYR A 193 -12.34 -14.64 10.01
N ASP A 194 -12.01 -15.92 10.20
CA ASP A 194 -12.68 -17.04 9.56
C ASP A 194 -13.93 -17.44 10.35
N SER A 195 -15.05 -17.59 9.65
CA SER A 195 -16.37 -17.77 10.27
C SER A 195 -16.54 -19.13 10.96
N ASP A 196 -16.01 -20.20 10.37
CA ASP A 196 -16.14 -21.56 10.92
C ASP A 196 -14.83 -22.06 11.55
N ARG A 197 -13.71 -21.36 11.28
CA ARG A 197 -12.37 -21.71 11.77
C ARG A 197 -11.93 -23.11 11.33
N MET A 198 -12.51 -23.59 10.23
CA MET A 198 -12.17 -24.83 9.56
C MET A 198 -11.30 -24.48 8.37
N ILE A 199 -10.01 -24.77 8.50
CA ILE A 199 -8.99 -24.26 7.58
C ILE A 199 -8.62 -25.39 6.61
N PRO A 200 -8.93 -25.31 5.31
CA PRO A 200 -8.39 -26.22 4.32
C PRO A 200 -6.86 -26.19 4.39
N PHE A 201 -6.25 -27.34 4.71
CA PHE A 201 -4.82 -27.43 4.92
C PHE A 201 -4.19 -28.43 3.97
N TYR A 202 -3.22 -27.96 3.19
CA TYR A 202 -2.59 -28.71 2.12
C TYR A 202 -1.06 -28.76 2.25
N GLY A 203 -0.47 -29.73 1.57
CA GLY A 203 0.95 -29.76 1.25
C GLY A 203 1.16 -29.83 -0.25
N PHE A 204 2.33 -29.42 -0.73
CA PHE A 204 2.72 -29.57 -2.13
C PHE A 204 4.19 -29.92 -2.29
N GLY A 205 4.59 -30.43 -3.45
CA GLY A 205 5.99 -30.71 -3.76
C GLY A 205 6.61 -31.88 -2.98
N GLY A 206 5.80 -32.71 -2.33
CA GLY A 206 6.24 -33.92 -1.63
C GLY A 206 5.21 -35.03 -1.72
N ARG A 207 5.37 -36.06 -0.89
CA ARG A 207 4.41 -37.16 -0.76
C ARG A 207 4.25 -37.55 0.71
N LEU A 208 3.01 -37.71 1.15
CA LEU A 208 2.69 -38.28 2.46
C LEU A 208 2.74 -39.80 2.39
N ALA A 209 3.40 -40.46 3.35
CA ALA A 209 3.51 -41.91 3.36
C ALA A 209 2.16 -42.64 3.51
N TYR A 210 1.21 -42.02 4.21
CA TYR A 210 -0.16 -42.55 4.39
C TYR A 210 -1.12 -42.18 3.25
N SER A 211 -0.68 -41.39 2.26
CA SER A 211 -1.50 -41.05 1.11
C SER A 211 -1.12 -41.92 -0.09
N SER A 212 -2.11 -42.65 -0.62
CA SER A 212 -1.97 -43.37 -1.88
C SER A 212 -2.02 -42.44 -3.10
N MET A 213 -2.33 -41.15 -2.91
CA MET A 213 -2.40 -40.18 -3.99
C MET A 213 -1.00 -39.71 -4.40
N VAL A 214 -0.68 -39.89 -5.68
CA VAL A 214 0.45 -39.24 -6.34
C VAL A 214 -0.02 -37.87 -6.84
N SER A 215 -0.31 -36.97 -5.90
CA SER A 215 -0.70 -35.59 -6.21
C SER A 215 0.40 -34.64 -5.80
N GLN A 216 0.74 -33.69 -6.67
CA GLN A 216 1.68 -32.61 -6.36
C GLN A 216 1.12 -31.60 -5.35
N PHE A 217 -0.18 -31.68 -5.06
CA PHE A 217 -0.91 -30.90 -4.06
C PHE A 217 -1.89 -31.82 -3.34
N PHE A 218 -1.80 -31.95 -2.02
CA PHE A 218 -2.52 -32.96 -1.26
C PHE A 218 -3.07 -32.41 0.06
N PRO A 219 -4.23 -32.91 0.54
CA PRO A 219 -4.76 -32.55 1.85
C PRO A 219 -3.80 -33.05 2.94
N LEU A 220 -3.35 -32.16 3.81
CA LEU A 220 -2.32 -32.51 4.79
C LEU A 220 -2.86 -33.41 5.92
N ASN A 221 -4.18 -33.42 6.12
CA ASN A 221 -4.84 -34.36 7.02
C ASN A 221 -5.07 -35.76 6.39
N GLY A 222 -4.68 -35.96 5.12
CA GLY A 222 -4.85 -37.21 4.39
C GLY A 222 -6.28 -37.50 3.89
N THR A 223 -7.23 -36.56 4.03
CA THR A 223 -8.65 -36.76 3.70
C THR A 223 -9.09 -35.80 2.58
N PRO A 224 -9.09 -36.24 1.30
CA PRO A 224 -9.41 -35.36 0.17
C PRO A 224 -10.83 -34.81 0.15
N SER A 225 -11.79 -35.54 0.70
CA SER A 225 -13.19 -35.11 0.80
C SER A 225 -13.44 -34.07 1.90
N SER A 226 -12.46 -33.87 2.81
CA SER A 226 -12.58 -32.97 3.95
C SER A 226 -11.17 -32.51 4.39
N PRO A 227 -10.54 -31.60 3.64
CA PRO A 227 -9.17 -31.14 3.89
C PRO A 227 -9.05 -30.20 5.11
N ASP A 228 -10.17 -29.79 5.67
CA ASP A 228 -10.24 -28.77 6.71
C ASP A 228 -9.76 -29.30 8.07
N VAL A 229 -9.02 -28.45 8.80
CA VAL A 229 -8.54 -28.71 10.16
C VAL A 229 -8.97 -27.58 11.12
N PRO A 230 -9.20 -27.89 12.42
CA PRO A 230 -9.74 -26.90 13.36
C PRO A 230 -8.65 -25.96 13.89
N GLY A 231 -8.70 -24.71 13.45
CA GLY A 231 -7.87 -23.61 13.97
C GLY A 231 -6.35 -23.83 13.96
N THR A 232 -5.61 -22.94 14.63
CA THR A 232 -4.13 -22.99 14.62
C THR A 232 -3.57 -24.26 15.24
N LEU A 233 -4.18 -24.76 16.33
CA LEU A 233 -3.70 -25.98 16.99
C LEU A 233 -3.82 -27.18 16.05
N GLY A 234 -4.97 -27.34 15.36
CA GLY A 234 -5.18 -28.40 14.38
C GLY A 234 -4.21 -28.31 13.20
N ILE A 235 -3.85 -27.09 12.77
CA ILE A 235 -2.79 -26.88 11.76
C ILE A 235 -1.44 -27.42 12.27
N LEU A 236 -1.00 -27.04 13.47
CA LEU A 236 0.31 -27.46 13.99
C LEU A 236 0.40 -28.97 14.24
N GLU A 237 -0.66 -29.57 14.79
CA GLU A 237 -0.75 -31.01 15.02
C GLU A 237 -0.75 -31.80 13.69
N THR A 238 -1.50 -31.32 12.70
CA THR A 238 -1.55 -31.95 11.37
C THR A 238 -0.21 -31.85 10.65
N TYR A 239 0.48 -30.70 10.76
CA TYR A 239 1.82 -30.54 10.23
C TYR A 239 2.83 -31.50 10.89
N ALA A 240 2.83 -31.60 12.22
CA ALA A 240 3.73 -32.51 12.93
C ALA A 240 3.48 -33.97 12.55
N LYS A 241 2.21 -34.38 12.52
CA LYS A 241 1.80 -35.73 12.07
C LYS A 241 2.24 -36.03 10.63
N ALA A 242 2.18 -35.04 9.74
CA ALA A 242 2.67 -35.20 8.38
C ALA A 242 4.18 -35.47 8.34
N MET A 243 4.98 -34.77 9.15
CA MET A 243 6.43 -35.04 9.25
C MET A 243 6.73 -36.42 9.84
N ASP A 244 6.09 -36.78 10.95
CA ASP A 244 6.30 -38.06 11.64
C ASP A 244 5.95 -39.26 10.77
N SER A 245 5.01 -39.08 9.84
CA SER A 245 4.65 -40.13 8.90
C SER A 245 5.70 -40.43 7.84
N GLY A 246 6.79 -39.67 7.77
CA GLY A 246 7.80 -39.82 6.72
C GLY A 246 7.36 -39.16 5.41
N ALA A 247 6.84 -37.93 5.48
CA ALA A 247 6.63 -37.14 4.28
C ALA A 247 7.95 -37.02 3.50
N THR A 248 8.01 -37.64 2.32
CA THR A 248 9.23 -37.66 1.52
C THR A 248 9.26 -36.45 0.60
N PRO A 249 10.39 -35.75 0.51
CA PRO A 249 10.49 -34.63 -0.41
C PRO A 249 10.37 -35.06 -1.87
N GLY A 250 9.61 -34.31 -2.66
CA GLY A 250 9.41 -34.52 -4.09
C GLY A 250 10.11 -33.44 -4.93
N SER A 251 10.05 -33.58 -6.25
CA SER A 251 10.47 -32.51 -7.16
C SER A 251 9.50 -31.32 -7.05
N THR A 252 10.04 -30.11 -6.95
CA THR A 252 9.25 -28.87 -6.90
C THR A 252 8.41 -28.73 -8.17
N PRO A 253 7.07 -28.72 -8.10
CA PRO A 253 6.24 -28.36 -9.24
C PRO A 253 6.25 -26.85 -9.42
N ALA A 254 6.17 -26.39 -10.66
CA ALA A 254 5.74 -25.04 -10.94
C ALA A 254 4.31 -24.88 -10.40
N ILE A 255 4.12 -24.05 -9.37
CA ILE A 255 2.80 -23.57 -8.99
C ILE A 255 2.32 -22.75 -10.18
N THR A 256 1.44 -23.33 -11.00
CA THR A 256 0.77 -22.58 -12.07
C THR A 256 -0.31 -21.74 -11.37
N PRO A 257 -0.30 -20.41 -11.57
CA PRO A 257 -1.26 -19.51 -10.93
C PRO A 257 -2.70 -19.76 -11.39
#